data_AF-C7ZMD3-F1
#
_entry.id   AF-C7ZMD3-F1
#
_cell.length_a   1.000
_cell.length_b   1.000
_cell.length_c   1.000
_cell.angle_alpha   90.00
_cell.angle_beta   90.00
_cell.angle_gamma   90.00
#
_symmetry.space_group_name_H-M   'P 1'
#
loop_
_entity.id
_entity.type
_entity.pdbx_description
1 polymer ?
#
loop_
_entity_poly.entity_id
_entity_poly.type
_entity_poly.pdbx_seq_one_letter_code
_entity_poly.pdbx_strand_id
1 'polypeptide(L)' 'YGYTFIYKETVQAFIRDLEHEAAVYKRLERIQGVNVPVFLGPSIFGRSLKRVYYYNHRVYITHITFLSWEGNYIDEIE' A
#
# COMPACT_ATOMS: atom_id res chain seq x y z
N TYR A 1 -4.29 -20.63 4.71
CA TYR A 1 -3.33 -19.50 4.76
C TYR A 1 -4.10 -18.20 4.83
N GLY A 2 -3.94 -17.45 5.91
CA GLY A 2 -4.46 -16.08 5.97
C GLY A 2 -3.57 -15.18 5.14
N TYR A 3 -4.14 -14.20 4.45
CA TYR A 3 -3.36 -13.16 3.79
C TYR A 3 -3.74 -11.83 4.38
N THR A 4 -2.76 -11.12 4.93
CA THR A 4 -3.00 -9.75 5.40
C THR A 4 -2.68 -8.81 4.27
N PHE A 5 -3.68 -8.05 3.84
CA PHE A 5 -3.57 -7.07 2.78
C PHE A 5 -3.68 -5.68 3.38
N ILE A 6 -2.68 -4.84 3.13
CA ILE A 6 -2.60 -3.48 3.63
C ILE A 6 -2.56 -2.54 2.44
N TYR A 7 -3.34 -1.47 2.51
CA TYR A 7 -3.27 -0.40 1.54
C TYR A 7 -2.96 0.92 2.26
N LYS A 8 -2.07 1.71 1.66
CA LYS A 8 -1.70 3.04 2.15
C LYS A 8 -2.15 4.06 1.13
N GLU A 9 -3.05 4.93 1.55
CA GLU A 9 -3.58 6.00 0.72
C GLU A 9 -2.72 7.26 0.86
N THR A 10 -2.58 8.02 -0.22
CA THR A 10 -1.90 9.31 -0.19
C THR A 10 -2.55 10.34 -1.10
N VAL A 11 -2.30 11.60 -0.76
CA VAL A 11 -2.77 12.78 -1.49
C VAL A 11 -1.73 13.25 -2.48
N GLN A 12 -2.14 14.05 -3.46
CA GLN A 12 -1.29 14.48 -4.58
C GLN A 12 0.03 15.15 -4.13
N ALA A 13 0.02 15.83 -2.98
CA ALA A 13 1.20 16.50 -2.44
C ALA A 13 2.35 15.53 -2.09
N PHE A 14 2.06 14.27 -1.76
CA PHE A 14 3.03 13.29 -1.27
C PHE A 14 3.29 12.17 -2.29
N ILE A 15 3.02 12.41 -3.58
CA ILE A 15 3.33 11.44 -4.65
C ILE A 15 4.82 11.13 -4.68
N ARG A 16 5.68 12.15 -4.52
CA ARG A 16 7.13 11.99 -4.55
C ARG A 16 7.63 11.08 -3.42
N ASP A 17 7.00 11.18 -2.25
CA ASP A 17 7.35 10.33 -1.11
C ASP A 17 6.91 8.88 -1.36
N LEU A 18 5.77 8.69 -2.02
CA LEU A 18 5.30 7.35 -2.42
C LEU A 18 6.19 6.71 -3.49
N GLU A 19 6.67 7.50 -4.47
CA GLU A 19 7.65 7.04 -5.46
C GLU A 19 8.98 6.67 -4.80
N HIS A 20 9.42 7.45 -3.80
CA HIS A 20 10.60 7.13 -3.01
C HIS A 20 10.42 5.81 -2.24
N GLU A 21 9.29 5.64 -1.57
CA GLU A 21 8.94 4.42 -0.85
C GLU A 21 8.92 3.20 -1.80
N ALA A 22 8.32 3.33 -2.98
CA ALA A 22 8.33 2.28 -4.00
C ALA A 22 9.76 1.91 -4.46
N ALA A 23 10.64 2.90 -4.61
CA ALA A 23 12.05 2.66 -4.94
C ALA A 23 12.79 1.91 -3.83
N VAL A 24 12.48 2.19 -2.56
CA VAL A 24 13.01 1.43 -1.42
C VAL A 24 12.55 -0.02 -1.47
N TYR A 25 11.25 -0.27 -1.65
CA TYR A 25 10.72 -1.63 -1.78
C TYR A 25 11.36 -2.38 -2.96
N LYS A 26 11.55 -1.72 -4.10
CA LYS A 26 12.26 -2.30 -5.26
C LYS A 26 13.70 -2.70 -4.91
N ARG A 27 14.41 -1.90 -4.12
CA ARG A 27 15.76 -2.25 -3.65
C ARG A 27 15.75 -3.45 -2.69
N LEU A 28 14.66 -3.63 -1.94
CA LEU A 28 14.47 -4.71 -0.97
C LEU A 28 13.77 -5.95 -1.53
N GLU A 29 13.59 -6.05 -2.86
CA GLU A 29 12.88 -7.14 -3.54
C GLU A 29 13.29 -8.54 -3.03
N ARG A 30 14.59 -8.76 -2.80
CA ARG A 30 15.14 -10.05 -2.34
C ARG A 30 14.71 -10.48 -0.94
N ILE A 31 14.22 -9.56 -0.10
CA ILE A 31 13.81 -9.85 1.29
C ILE A 31 12.31 -9.66 1.53
N GLN A 32 11.55 -9.35 0.46
CA GLN A 32 10.10 -9.23 0.51
C GLN A 32 9.45 -10.59 0.78
N GLY A 33 8.38 -10.59 1.58
CA GLY A 33 7.68 -11.80 2.03
C GLY A 33 8.34 -12.51 3.21
N VAL A 34 9.54 -12.11 3.62
CA VAL A 34 10.26 -12.69 4.77
C VAL A 34 10.45 -11.66 5.87
N ASN A 35 11.15 -10.56 5.57
CA ASN A 35 11.49 -9.52 6.54
C ASN A 35 10.72 -8.22 6.30
N VAL A 36 10.23 -8.01 5.07
CA VAL A 36 9.43 -6.84 4.69
C VAL A 36 8.22 -7.29 3.87
N PRO A 37 7.11 -6.53 3.90
CA PRO A 37 5.92 -6.87 3.12
C PRO A 37 6.22 -6.95 1.63
N VAL A 38 5.46 -7.79 0.93
CA VAL A 38 5.49 -7.85 -0.53
C VAL A 38 4.83 -6.59 -1.07
N PHE A 39 5.60 -5.83 -1.84
CA PHE A 39 5.14 -4.62 -2.50
C PHE A 39 4.48 -5.00 -3.82
N LEU A 40 3.15 -4.86 -3.87
CA LEU A 40 2.35 -5.25 -5.04
C LEU A 40 2.26 -4.12 -6.07
N GLY A 41 2.58 -2.89 -5.67
CA GLY A 41 2.68 -1.75 -6.56
C GLY A 41 1.81 -0.57 -6.13
N PRO A 42 2.12 0.62 -6.67
CA PRO A 42 1.25 1.78 -6.55
C PRO A 42 0.12 1.68 -7.59
N SER A 43 -1.11 1.93 -7.15
CA SER A 43 -2.26 2.16 -8.03
C SER A 43 -2.56 3.64 -8.09
N ILE A 44 -2.61 4.15 -9.32
CA ILE A 44 -2.98 5.54 -9.60
C ILE A 44 -4.48 5.56 -9.85
N PHE A 45 -5.22 6.16 -8.91
CA PHE A 45 -6.61 6.47 -9.16
C PHE A 45 -6.64 7.79 -9.93
N GLY A 46 -6.78 7.68 -11.26
CA GLY A 46 -6.98 8.84 -12.12
C GLY A 46 -8.27 9.60 -11.79
N ARG A 47 -8.63 10.57 -12.63
CA ARG A 47 -9.85 11.41 -12.46
C ARG A 47 -11.16 10.62 -12.23
N SER A 48 -11.22 9.32 -12.54
CA SER A 48 -12.43 8.50 -12.40
C SER A 48 -12.70 7.98 -10.99
N LEU A 49 -11.71 7.93 -10.10
CA LEU A 49 -11.85 7.40 -8.73
C LEU A 49 -11.53 8.47 -7.68
N LYS A 50 -12.11 9.66 -7.86
CA LYS A 50 -12.14 10.70 -6.83
C LYS A 50 -13.08 10.28 -5.68
N ARG A 51 -12.69 9.29 -4.87
CA ARG A 51 -13.34 9.06 -3.59
C ARG A 51 -12.87 10.13 -2.61
N VAL A 52 -13.79 11.02 -2.24
CA VAL A 52 -13.55 12.09 -1.28
C VAL A 52 -13.58 11.45 0.11
N TYR A 53 -12.43 11.05 0.63
CA TYR A 53 -12.32 10.75 2.05
C TYR A 53 -12.18 12.08 2.80
N TYR A 54 -13.21 12.41 3.57
CA TYR A 54 -13.28 13.61 4.40
C TYR A 54 -12.30 13.48 5.58
N TYR A 55 -11.04 13.85 5.36
CA TYR A 55 -10.28 14.52 6.42
C TYR A 55 -10.69 15.99 6.39
N ASN A 56 -10.66 16.70 7.53
CA ASN A 56 -11.18 18.08 7.70
C ASN A 56 -10.68 19.14 6.68
N HIS A 57 -9.77 18.79 5.77
CA HIS A 57 -9.24 19.61 4.69
C HIS A 57 -9.49 18.85 3.39
N ARG A 58 -10.13 19.49 2.40
CA ARG A 58 -10.59 18.91 1.12
C ARG A 58 -9.45 18.38 0.24
N VAL A 59 -8.77 17.32 0.65
CA VAL A 59 -7.64 16.75 -0.09
C VAL A 59 -8.06 15.48 -0.80
N TYR A 60 -7.76 15.40 -2.09
CA TYR A 60 -8.07 14.22 -2.91
C TYR A 60 -7.00 13.16 -2.72
N ILE A 61 -7.42 11.98 -2.26
CA ILE A 61 -6.60 10.77 -2.34
C ILE A 61 -6.48 10.42 -3.82
N THR A 62 -5.25 10.31 -4.31
CA THR A 62 -4.95 10.08 -5.74
C THR A 62 -4.12 8.84 -5.97
N HIS A 63 -3.40 8.37 -4.94
CA HIS A 63 -2.51 7.24 -5.06
C HIS A 63 -2.72 6.31 -3.87
N ILE A 64 -2.71 5.01 -4.13
CA ILE A 64 -2.76 3.98 -3.09
C ILE A 64 -1.62 3.00 -3.37
N THR A 65 -0.84 2.66 -2.35
CA THR A 65 0.15 1.57 -2.41
C THR A 65 -0.42 0.33 -1.76
N PHE A 66 -0.28 -0.81 -2.42
CA PHE A 66 -0.70 -2.10 -1.91
C PHE A 66 0.49 -2.93 -1.41
N LEU A 67 0.35 -3.45 -0.20
CA LEU A 67 1.30 -4.32 0.47
C LEU A 67 0.57 -5.60 0.86
N SER A 68 1.21 -6.75 0.69
CA SER A 68 0.72 -8.01 1.24
C SER A 68 1.76 -8.64 2.16
N TRP A 69 1.24 -9.35 3.16
CA TRP A 69 2.03 -10.20 4.03
C TRP A 69 1.35 -11.56 4.12
N GLU A 70 2.13 -12.63 3.92
CA GLU A 70 1.65 -13.99 4.12
C GLU A 70 1.40 -14.21 5.61
N GLY A 71 0.13 -14.39 5.98
CA GLY A 71 -0.27 -14.65 7.35
C GLY A 71 -0.08 -16.12 7.71
N ASN A 72 0.03 -16.38 9.01
CA ASN A 72 0.13 -17.74 9.52
C ASN A 72 -1.14 -18.56 9.19
N TYR A 73 -0.99 -19.89 9.26
CA TYR A 73 -2.05 -20.85 9.06
C TYR A 73 -3.22 -20.57 10.02
N ILE A 74 -4.46 -20.53 9.53
CA ILE A 74 -5.65 -20.18 10.33
C ILE A 74 -6.25 -21.43 11.03
N ASP A 75 -5.51 -22.56 11.12
CA ASP A 75 -5.97 -23.74 11.89
C ASP A 75 -5.32 -23.85 13.29
N GLU A 76 -4.72 -22.78 13.82
CA GLU A 76 -4.23 -22.75 15.22
C GLU A 76 -4.70 -21.50 15.98
N ILE A 77 -5.97 -21.14 15.82
CA ILE A 77 -6.67 -20.35 16.83
C ILE A 77 -8.01 -21.05 17.12
N GLU A 78 -7.93 -22.03 18.01
CA GLU A 78 -8.99 -22.80 18.70
C GLU A 78 -9.94 -23.67 17.85
#